data_AF-A0A2H5QCB2-F1
#
_entry.id   AF-A0A2H5QCB2-F1
#
_cell.length_a   1.000
_cell.length_b   1.000
_cell.length_c   1.000
_cell.angle_alpha   90.00
_cell.angle_beta   90.00
_cell.angle_gamma   90.00
#
_symmetry.space_group_name_H-M   'P 1'
#
loop_
_entity.id
_entity.type
_entity.pdbx_description
1 polymer ?
#
loop_
_entity_poly.entity_id
_entity_poly.type
_entity_poly.pdbx_seq_one_letter_code
_entity_poly.pdbx_strand_id
1 'polypeptide(L)'
;MMDLSWLSTILFGAGCLAFGYCIGKGCPACFFVSVRRAKNAAVANENKKNKAKEPLEIEKLADILDDFKMVLVVRNDLKMGKGKIAAQCRWEMCAQPKVVLKIESEEDMLVLQERAKSLKLPTHITIDAGRTQIAPNSRTVMAILGPVEVVDDVTGGLKLL
;
A
#
# COMPACT_ATOMS: atom_id res chain seq x y z
N MET A 1 -11.84 50.84 -27.18
CA MET A 1 -13.15 50.19 -27.04
C MET A 1 -12.88 48.70 -26.87
N MET A 2 -12.82 48.21 -25.63
CA MET A 2 -12.55 46.80 -25.34
C MET A 2 -13.80 46.00 -25.73
N ASP A 3 -13.62 44.97 -26.54
CA ASP A 3 -14.69 44.17 -27.11
C ASP A 3 -15.30 43.23 -26.06
N LEU A 4 -16.60 43.03 -26.15
CA LEU A 4 -17.39 42.24 -25.20
C LEU A 4 -16.99 40.75 -25.18
N SER A 5 -16.17 40.29 -26.14
CA SER A 5 -15.72 38.89 -26.23
C SER A 5 -14.63 38.57 -25.21
N TRP A 6 -13.76 39.53 -24.89
CA TRP A 6 -12.67 39.35 -23.93
C TRP A 6 -13.16 39.12 -22.49
N LEU A 7 -14.23 39.82 -22.10
CA LEU A 7 -14.87 39.63 -20.79
C LEU A 7 -15.52 38.25 -20.66
N SER A 8 -16.07 37.70 -21.74
CA SER A 8 -16.66 36.37 -21.76
C SER A 8 -15.61 35.27 -21.58
N THR A 9 -14.45 35.40 -22.23
CA THR A 9 -13.34 34.44 -22.10
C THR A 9 -12.77 34.41 -20.68
N ILE A 10 -12.65 35.57 -20.03
CA ILE A 10 -12.16 35.66 -18.65
C ILE A 10 -13.17 35.04 -17.68
N LEU A 11 -14.48 35.29 -17.86
CA LEU A 11 -15.52 34.71 -17.02
C LEU A 11 -15.62 33.19 -17.17
N PHE A 12 -15.53 32.67 -18.40
CA PHE A 12 -15.54 31.23 -18.65
C PHE A 12 -14.28 30.55 -18.10
N GLY A 13 -13.11 31.17 -18.30
CA GLY A 13 -11.84 30.69 -17.76
C GLY A 13 -11.80 30.65 -16.22
N ALA A 14 -12.27 31.72 -15.57
CA ALA A 14 -12.37 31.77 -14.11
C ALA A 14 -13.41 30.76 -13.57
N GLY A 15 -14.52 30.56 -14.28
CA GLY A 15 -15.54 29.56 -13.96
C GLY A 15 -15.02 28.12 -14.02
N CYS A 16 -14.27 27.77 -15.06
CA CYS A 16 -13.63 26.45 -15.16
C CYS A 16 -12.60 26.21 -14.05
N LEU A 17 -11.83 27.24 -13.69
CA LEU A 17 -10.82 27.13 -12.63
C LEU A 17 -11.47 26.95 -11.24
N ALA A 18 -12.55 27.69 -10.96
CA ALA A 18 -13.32 27.56 -9.73
C ALA A 18 -14.03 26.20 -9.64
N PHE A 19 -14.63 25.73 -10.72
CA PHE A 19 -15.30 24.42 -10.77
C PHE A 19 -14.30 23.26 -10.59
N GLY A 20 -13.13 23.34 -11.24
CA GLY A 20 -12.02 22.40 -11.04
C GLY A 20 -11.48 22.41 -9.60
N TYR A 21 -11.37 23.58 -8.97
CA TYR A 21 -10.93 23.72 -7.58
C TYR A 21 -11.95 23.13 -6.58
N CYS A 22 -13.25 23.29 -6.82
CA CYS A 22 -14.31 22.72 -5.98
C CYS A 22 -14.39 21.19 -6.08
N ILE A 23 -14.25 20.62 -7.28
CA ILE A 23 -14.20 19.16 -7.46
C ILE A 23 -12.89 18.58 -6.89
N GLY A 24 -11.76 19.28 -7.04
CA GLY A 24 -10.45 18.86 -6.53
C GLY A 24 -10.35 18.82 -4.99
N LYS A 25 -11.24 19.52 -4.27
CA LYS A 25 -11.32 19.49 -2.80
C LYS A 25 -12.33 18.45 -2.25
N GLY A 26 -13.03 17.74 -3.12
CA GLY A 26 -14.03 16.72 -2.76
C GLY A 26 -13.45 15.33 -2.42
N CYS A 27 -12.13 15.15 -2.46
CA CYS A 27 -11.52 14.00 -1.80
C CYS A 27 -11.34 14.34 -0.31
N PRO A 28 -11.64 13.43 0.63
CA PRO A 28 -11.23 13.61 2.01
C PRO A 28 -9.69 13.64 1.99
N ALA A 29 -9.13 14.84 2.04
CA ALA A 29 -7.76 15.03 2.44
C ALA A 29 -7.68 14.37 3.81
N CYS A 30 -7.05 13.20 3.85
CA CYS A 30 -6.57 12.59 5.07
C CYS A 30 -6.01 13.75 5.91
N PHE A 31 -6.60 13.97 7.08
CA PHE A 31 -5.94 14.73 8.12
C PHE A 31 -4.49 14.26 8.14
N PHE A 32 -3.58 15.14 7.74
CA PHE A 32 -2.15 14.90 7.84
C PHE A 32 -1.83 14.90 9.35
N VAL A 33 -2.10 13.78 10.02
CA VAL A 33 -1.37 13.46 11.23
C VAL A 33 0.01 13.06 10.72
N SER A 34 0.88 14.07 10.65
CA SER A 34 2.31 13.89 10.48
C SER A 34 2.85 13.11 11.69
N VAL A 35 2.72 11.78 11.68
CA VAL A 35 3.58 10.93 12.49
C VAL A 35 4.94 10.95 11.80
N ARG A 36 5.79 11.90 12.19
CA ARG A 36 7.22 11.90 11.84
C ARG A 36 7.82 10.61 12.40
N ARG A 37 8.00 9.59 11.56
CA ARG A 37 8.83 8.43 11.86
C ARG A 37 10.29 8.85 11.74
N ALA A 38 10.83 9.39 12.83
CA ALA A 38 12.28 9.53 13.02
C ALA A 38 12.74 8.41 13.96
N LYS A 39 13.28 7.32 13.39
CA LYS A 39 14.12 6.37 14.12
C LYS A 39 15.46 6.28 13.39
N ASN A 40 16.41 7.11 13.84
CA ASN A 40 17.79 6.76 14.20
C ASN A 40 18.73 7.96 14.05
N ALA A 41 19.13 8.54 15.18
CA ALA A 41 20.45 9.14 15.36
C ALA A 41 20.79 9.06 16.86
N ALA A 42 21.81 8.25 17.18
CA ALA A 42 22.39 8.15 18.50
C ALA A 42 22.91 9.52 18.98
N VAL A 43 22.76 9.85 20.27
CA VAL A 43 23.76 10.53 21.14
C VAL A 43 23.31 10.41 22.61
N ALA A 44 24.32 10.33 23.48
CA ALA A 44 24.36 9.89 24.86
C ALA A 44 23.64 10.74 25.94
N ASN A 45 23.19 10.00 26.98
CA ASN A 45 23.28 10.20 28.44
C ASN A 45 22.83 11.53 29.09
N GLU A 46 21.85 11.46 29.99
CA GLU A 46 22.04 11.82 31.41
C GLU A 46 20.88 11.38 32.33
N ASN A 47 21.25 11.09 33.58
CA ASN A 47 20.47 10.50 34.66
C ASN A 47 19.23 11.29 35.11
N LYS A 48 18.10 10.58 35.30
CA LYS A 48 17.13 10.89 36.37
C LYS A 48 16.42 9.63 36.83
N LYS A 49 16.68 9.26 38.09
CA LYS A 49 15.87 8.33 38.91
C LYS A 49 14.38 8.65 38.71
N ASN A 50 13.56 7.65 38.38
CA ASN A 50 12.45 7.20 39.22
C ASN A 50 11.59 6.09 38.56
N LYS A 51 11.44 5.01 39.33
CA LYS A 51 10.33 4.03 39.34
C LYS A 51 10.16 3.14 38.09
N ALA A 52 10.57 1.88 38.23
CA ALA A 52 10.13 0.79 37.37
C ALA A 52 8.58 0.76 37.36
N LYS A 53 8.00 1.15 36.23
CA LYS A 53 6.60 0.91 35.90
C LYS A 53 6.65 -0.26 34.92
N GLU A 54 6.04 -1.38 35.27
CA GLU A 54 5.82 -2.44 34.29
C GLU A 54 5.13 -1.83 33.06
N PRO A 55 5.63 -2.07 31.84
CA PRO A 55 4.99 -1.55 30.63
C PRO A 55 3.57 -2.10 30.56
N LEU A 56 2.61 -1.19 30.60
CA LEU A 56 1.19 -1.47 30.54
C LEU A 56 0.90 -2.26 29.25
N GLU A 57 0.04 -3.27 29.33
CA GLU A 57 -0.21 -4.25 28.24
C GLU A 57 -0.59 -3.64 26.89
N ILE A 58 -1.04 -2.38 26.89
CA ILE A 58 -1.41 -1.60 25.70
C ILE A 58 -0.17 -1.27 24.84
N GLU A 59 0.99 -1.00 25.44
CA GLU A 59 2.23 -0.70 24.68
C GLU A 59 2.77 -1.97 24.01
N LYS A 60 2.74 -3.11 24.72
CA LYS A 60 3.12 -4.41 24.16
C LYS A 60 2.20 -4.82 23.00
N LEU A 61 0.91 -4.53 23.10
CA LEU A 61 -0.05 -4.81 22.03
C LEU A 61 0.17 -3.91 20.80
N ALA A 62 0.56 -2.66 21.01
CA ALA A 62 0.91 -1.74 19.92
C ALA A 62 2.19 -2.20 19.19
N ASP A 63 3.19 -2.67 19.92
CA ASP A 63 4.41 -3.24 19.33
C ASP A 63 4.11 -4.50 18.50
N ILE A 64 3.22 -5.38 18.98
CA ILE A 64 2.78 -6.57 18.22
C ILE A 64 2.03 -6.17 16.93
N LEU A 65 1.25 -5.09 16.95
CA LEU A 65 0.51 -4.62 15.77
C LEU A 65 1.42 -3.94 14.74
N ASP A 66 2.50 -3.30 15.19
CA ASP A 66 3.50 -2.62 14.33
C ASP A 66 4.37 -3.61 13.53
N ASP A 67 4.41 -4.88 13.94
CA ASP A 67 5.19 -5.95 13.30
C ASP A 67 4.42 -6.73 12.23
N PHE A 68 3.30 -6.21 11.73
CA PHE A 68 2.57 -6.80 10.61
C PHE A 68 2.89 -6.12 9.29
N LYS A 69 2.99 -6.91 8.22
CA LYS A 69 3.12 -6.40 6.86
C LYS A 69 2.23 -7.16 5.89
N MET A 70 1.91 -6.47 4.80
CA MET A 70 1.27 -7.06 3.65
C MET A 70 2.26 -7.14 2.49
N VAL A 71 2.37 -8.31 1.88
CA VAL A 71 3.17 -8.53 0.68
C VAL A 71 2.25 -8.83 -0.50
N LEU A 72 2.45 -8.11 -1.59
CA LEU A 72 1.75 -8.31 -2.86
C LEU A 72 2.71 -8.93 -3.85
N VAL A 73 2.50 -10.20 -4.20
CA VAL A 73 3.29 -10.92 -5.19
C VAL A 73 2.61 -10.79 -6.54
N VAL A 74 3.28 -10.14 -7.48
CA VAL A 74 2.76 -9.79 -8.80
C VAL A 74 3.42 -10.65 -9.86
N ARG A 75 2.61 -11.19 -10.78
CA ARG A 75 3.10 -11.91 -11.95
C ARG A 75 3.74 -10.99 -12.97
N ASN A 76 5.03 -11.22 -13.25
CA ASN A 76 5.83 -10.47 -14.20
C ASN A 76 5.72 -11.02 -15.63
N ASP A 77 5.44 -12.31 -15.78
CA ASP A 77 5.22 -12.98 -17.08
C ASP A 77 4.06 -12.41 -17.87
N LEU A 78 3.03 -11.90 -17.17
CA LEU A 78 1.86 -11.26 -17.78
C LEU A 78 2.15 -9.86 -18.36
N LYS A 79 3.36 -9.30 -18.12
CA LYS A 79 3.80 -7.98 -18.61
C LYS A 79 2.78 -6.86 -18.38
N MET A 80 2.21 -6.81 -17.17
CA MET A 80 1.20 -5.82 -16.83
C MET A 80 1.75 -4.39 -16.88
N GLY A 81 0.99 -3.46 -17.48
CA GLY A 81 1.32 -2.05 -17.41
C GLY A 81 1.25 -1.52 -15.97
N LYS A 82 2.10 -0.54 -15.65
CA LYS A 82 2.22 0.06 -14.30
C LYS A 82 0.87 0.50 -13.71
N GLY A 83 -0.02 1.05 -14.55
CA GLY A 83 -1.36 1.47 -14.12
C GLY A 83 -2.25 0.30 -13.69
N LYS A 84 -2.15 -0.85 -14.37
CA LYS A 84 -2.91 -2.05 -14.00
C LYS A 84 -2.37 -2.67 -12.71
N ILE A 85 -1.05 -2.73 -12.56
CA ILE A 85 -0.40 -3.17 -11.31
C ILE A 85 -0.87 -2.29 -10.15
N ALA A 86 -0.85 -0.97 -10.32
CA ALA A 86 -1.32 -0.04 -9.29
C ALA A 86 -2.82 -0.21 -8.96
N ALA A 87 -3.65 -0.54 -9.96
CA ALA A 87 -5.07 -0.82 -9.74
C ALA A 87 -5.30 -2.12 -8.97
N GLN A 88 -4.54 -3.18 -9.28
CA GLN A 88 -4.65 -4.48 -8.59
C GLN A 88 -4.04 -4.43 -7.18
N CYS A 89 -3.02 -3.60 -6.96
CA CYS A 89 -2.40 -3.38 -5.65
C CYS A 89 -3.15 -2.33 -4.81
N ARG A 90 -4.25 -1.76 -5.32
CA ARG A 90 -5.03 -0.77 -4.59
C ARG A 90 -5.84 -1.47 -3.49
N TRP A 91 -5.41 -1.30 -2.25
CA TRP A 91 -6.13 -1.72 -1.06
C TRP A 91 -6.17 -0.56 -0.05
N GLU A 92 -7.27 -0.46 0.70
CA GLU A 92 -7.61 0.70 1.51
C GLU A 92 -6.54 1.09 2.55
N MET A 93 -6.55 2.39 2.88
CA MET A 93 -5.51 3.15 3.58
C MET A 93 -5.40 2.80 5.08
N CYS A 94 -5.10 1.56 5.43
CA CYS A 94 -4.54 1.27 6.73
C CYS A 94 -3.02 1.48 6.65
N ALA A 95 -2.44 2.19 7.63
CA ALA A 95 -1.02 2.58 7.73
C ALA A 95 -0.01 1.40 7.81
N GLN A 96 -0.44 0.19 7.46
CA GLN A 96 0.40 -1.01 7.40
C GLN A 96 1.37 -0.96 6.20
N PRO A 97 2.64 -1.34 6.40
CA PRO A 97 3.64 -1.43 5.34
C PRO A 97 3.21 -2.45 4.28
N LYS A 98 3.36 -2.07 3.00
CA LYS A 98 3.02 -2.89 1.83
C LYS A 98 4.25 -3.02 0.95
N VAL A 99 4.66 -4.25 0.68
CA VAL A 99 5.81 -4.56 -0.17
C VAL A 99 5.33 -5.30 -1.41
N VAL A 100 5.78 -4.87 -2.59
CA VAL A 100 5.40 -5.50 -3.86
C VAL A 100 6.59 -6.29 -4.39
N LEU A 101 6.39 -7.59 -4.57
CA LEU A 101 7.38 -8.55 -5.06
C LEU A 101 6.95 -9.09 -6.41
N LYS A 102 7.91 -9.62 -7.17
CA LYS A 102 7.65 -10.23 -8.48
C LYS A 102 7.84 -11.74 -8.46
N ILE A 103 7.04 -12.41 -9.28
CA ILE A 103 7.13 -13.85 -9.56
C ILE A 103 6.94 -14.07 -11.06
N GLU A 104 7.63 -15.07 -11.62
CA GLU A 104 7.67 -15.29 -13.07
C GLU A 104 6.70 -16.39 -13.55
N SER A 105 6.10 -17.16 -12.63
CA SER A 105 5.22 -18.29 -12.98
C SER A 105 3.99 -18.34 -12.06
N GLU A 106 2.88 -18.84 -12.61
CA GLU A 106 1.65 -19.10 -11.86
C GLU A 106 1.80 -20.29 -10.91
N GLU A 107 2.50 -21.32 -11.34
CA GLU A 107 2.78 -22.53 -10.57
C GLU A 107 3.58 -22.18 -9.31
N ASP A 108 4.64 -21.39 -9.44
CA ASP A 108 5.45 -20.93 -8.31
C ASP A 108 4.61 -20.11 -7.31
N MET A 109 3.65 -19.31 -7.81
CA MET A 109 2.72 -18.55 -6.96
C MET A 109 1.81 -19.47 -6.15
N LEU A 110 1.32 -20.56 -6.74
CA LEU A 110 0.47 -21.54 -6.05
C LEU A 110 1.24 -22.32 -4.99
N VAL A 111 2.47 -22.73 -5.28
CA VAL A 111 3.37 -23.36 -4.30
C VAL A 111 3.63 -22.41 -3.13
N LEU A 112 3.87 -21.13 -3.42
CA LEU A 112 4.05 -20.10 -2.40
C LEU A 112 2.79 -19.91 -1.54
N GLN A 113 1.60 -19.99 -2.15
CA GLN A 113 0.33 -19.93 -1.43
C GLN A 113 0.16 -21.11 -0.46
N GLU A 114 0.46 -22.34 -0.91
CA GLU A 114 0.37 -23.53 -0.07
C GLU A 114 1.31 -23.44 1.13
N ARG A 115 2.54 -22.96 0.89
CA ARG A 115 3.51 -22.69 1.97
C ARG A 115 2.97 -21.68 2.97
N ALA A 116 2.41 -20.55 2.51
CA ALA A 116 1.81 -19.55 3.39
C ALA A 116 0.60 -20.11 4.19
N LYS A 117 -0.26 -20.91 3.55
CA LYS A 117 -1.39 -21.57 4.20
C LYS A 117 -0.95 -22.57 5.28
N SER A 118 0.16 -23.29 5.07
CA SER A 118 0.72 -24.20 6.08
C SER A 118 1.14 -23.47 7.36
N LEU A 119 1.59 -22.23 7.21
CA LEU A 119 1.92 -21.31 8.31
C LEU A 119 0.70 -20.53 8.83
N LYS A 120 -0.51 -20.89 8.37
CA LYS A 120 -1.79 -20.25 8.73
C LYS A 120 -1.83 -18.75 8.41
N LEU A 121 -1.07 -18.30 7.41
CA LEU A 121 -1.12 -16.92 6.94
C LEU A 121 -2.36 -16.71 6.05
N PRO A 122 -3.14 -15.63 6.28
CA PRO A 122 -4.15 -15.17 5.34
C PRO A 122 -3.56 -14.89 3.97
N THR A 123 -4.09 -15.54 2.94
CA THR A 123 -3.71 -15.31 1.55
C THR A 123 -4.91 -15.12 0.65
N HIS A 124 -4.77 -14.30 -0.39
CA HIS A 124 -5.80 -14.08 -1.40
C HIS A 124 -5.17 -13.97 -2.78
N ILE A 125 -5.77 -14.62 -3.79
CA ILE A 125 -5.33 -14.50 -5.19
C ILE A 125 -6.41 -13.75 -5.97
N THR A 126 -6.01 -12.67 -6.62
CA THR A 126 -6.85 -11.93 -7.55
C THR A 126 -6.85 -12.62 -8.91
N ILE A 127 -8.05 -12.84 -9.43
CA ILE A 127 -8.30 -13.45 -10.74
C ILE A 127 -8.79 -12.37 -11.69
N ASP A 128 -8.20 -12.29 -12.88
CA ASP A 128 -8.63 -11.34 -13.91
C ASP A 128 -9.97 -11.76 -14.51
N ALA A 129 -10.93 -10.84 -14.52
CA ALA A 129 -12.26 -11.08 -15.08
C ALA A 129 -12.30 -11.07 -16.62
N GLY A 130 -11.16 -10.86 -17.31
CA GLY A 130 -11.10 -10.81 -18.78
C GLY A 130 -11.55 -9.49 -19.39
N ARG A 131 -11.69 -8.43 -18.57
CA ARG A 131 -12.02 -7.07 -19.05
C ARG A 131 -10.78 -6.25 -19.43
N THR A 132 -9.63 -6.90 -19.48
CA THR A 132 -8.33 -6.27 -19.70
C THR A 132 -7.54 -7.04 -20.76
N GLN A 133 -6.31 -6.61 -21.03
CA GLN A 133 -5.41 -7.24 -22.00
C GLN A 133 -4.84 -8.61 -21.54
N ILE A 134 -5.12 -9.04 -20.30
CA ILE A 134 -4.71 -10.36 -19.79
C ILE A 134 -5.81 -11.37 -20.09
N ALA A 135 -5.42 -12.63 -20.32
CA ALA A 135 -6.36 -13.71 -20.53
C ALA A 135 -7.38 -13.82 -19.36
N PRO A 136 -8.67 -14.06 -19.66
CA PRO A 136 -9.68 -14.26 -18.62
C PRO A 136 -9.30 -15.42 -17.70
N ASN A 137 -9.68 -15.32 -16.43
CA ASN A 137 -9.40 -16.31 -15.38
C ASN A 137 -7.90 -16.47 -15.02
N SER A 138 -7.03 -15.59 -15.52
CA SER A 138 -5.63 -15.58 -15.10
C SER A 138 -5.50 -15.09 -13.66
N ARG A 139 -4.74 -15.81 -12.83
CA ARG A 139 -4.34 -15.35 -11.49
C ARG A 139 -3.27 -14.28 -11.66
N THR A 140 -3.46 -13.06 -11.16
CA THR A 140 -2.53 -11.93 -11.45
C THR A 140 -1.69 -11.52 -10.25
N VAL A 141 -2.31 -11.43 -9.08
CA VAL A 141 -1.66 -10.96 -7.84
C VAL A 141 -2.06 -11.87 -6.70
N MET A 142 -1.09 -12.21 -5.85
CA MET A 142 -1.34 -12.84 -4.56
C MET A 142 -1.01 -11.87 -3.43
N ALA A 143 -1.91 -11.70 -2.47
CA ALA A 143 -1.67 -10.98 -1.23
C ALA A 143 -1.40 -11.96 -0.10
N ILE A 144 -0.42 -11.64 0.74
CA ILE A 144 -0.10 -12.32 2.00
C ILE A 144 -0.07 -11.26 3.10
N LEU A 145 -0.76 -11.49 4.21
CA LEU A 145 -0.76 -10.62 5.39
C LEU A 145 -0.31 -11.43 6.61
N GLY A 146 0.56 -10.86 7.44
CA GLY A 146 0.98 -11.49 8.69
C GLY A 146 2.15 -10.80 9.37
N PRO A 147 2.67 -11.41 10.46
CA PRO A 147 3.87 -10.94 11.12
C PRO A 147 5.06 -10.89 10.15
N VAL A 148 5.90 -9.87 10.27
CA VAL A 148 7.01 -9.59 9.36
C VAL A 148 7.90 -10.82 9.18
N GLU A 149 8.30 -11.46 10.28
CA GLU A 149 9.19 -12.63 10.28
C GLU A 149 8.58 -13.81 9.52
N VAL A 150 7.33 -14.18 9.82
CA VAL A 150 6.66 -15.33 9.20
C VAL A 150 6.39 -15.07 7.71
N VAL A 151 6.08 -13.83 7.34
CA VAL A 151 5.89 -13.45 5.94
C VAL A 151 7.23 -13.44 5.19
N ASP A 152 8.33 -13.03 5.83
CA ASP A 152 9.67 -13.09 5.24
C ASP A 152 10.17 -14.52 5.03
N ASP A 153 9.85 -15.45 5.93
CA ASP A 153 10.17 -16.86 5.73
C ASP A 153 9.61 -17.40 4.41
N VAL A 154 8.40 -16.96 4.06
CA VAL A 154 7.74 -17.33 2.81
C VAL A 154 8.31 -16.57 1.62
N THR A 155 8.44 -15.24 1.74
CA THR A 155 8.62 -14.33 0.60
C THR A 155 10.02 -13.75 0.41
N GLY A 156 10.94 -13.97 1.35
CA GLY A 156 12.26 -13.33 1.38
C GLY A 156 13.19 -13.68 0.22
N GLY A 157 12.92 -14.79 -0.50
CA GLY A 157 13.67 -15.16 -1.71
C GLY A 157 13.21 -14.43 -2.99
N LEU A 158 12.08 -13.71 -2.94
CA LEU A 158 11.53 -13.00 -4.10
C LEU A 158 12.17 -11.62 -4.25
N LYS A 159 12.20 -11.13 -5.49
CA LYS A 159 12.72 -9.80 -5.82
C LYS A 159 11.62 -8.76 -5.74
N LEU A 160 11.99 -7.52 -5.43
CA LEU A 160 11.10 -6.37 -5.59
C LEU A 160 10.66 -6.22 -7.05
N LEU A 161 9.41 -5.81 -7.26
CA LEU A 161 8.81 -5.56 -8.58
C LEU A 161 9.39 -4.32 -9.25
#